data_AF-A0AAN9BLX9-F1
#
_entry.id   AF-A0AAN9BLX9-F1
#
_cell.length_a   1.000
_cell.length_b   1.000
_cell.length_c   1.000
_cell.angle_alpha   90.00
_cell.angle_beta   90.00
_cell.angle_gamma   90.00
#
_symmetry.space_group_name_H-M   'P 1'
#
loop_
_entity.id
_entity.type
_entity.pdbx_description
1 polymer ?
#
loop_
_entity_poly.entity_id
_entity_poly.type
_entity_poly.pdbx_seq_one_letter_code
_entity_poly.pdbx_strand_id
1 'polypeptide(L)'
;MDLIRWNCMFGIFVILATSTFGTDTIYMQCDPNQGPNQPSRVDCPADYCCVKDEFDTNQVYCEKIGQVGEACTVQPTVYDCPCATGLTCKPNIHTAVFVSMFGRCFDPNSP
;
A
#
# COMPACT_ATOMS: atom_id res chain seq x y z
N MET A 1 13.79 -11.26 60.40
CA MET A 1 12.68 -11.50 59.46
C MET A 1 12.37 -10.19 58.78
N ASP A 2 13.11 -9.96 57.70
CA ASP A 2 13.24 -8.70 56.97
C ASP A 2 12.03 -8.44 56.07
N LEU A 3 11.03 -7.73 56.61
CA LEU A 3 9.83 -7.31 55.88
C LEU A 3 10.06 -6.10 54.94
N ILE A 4 11.32 -5.73 54.66
CA ILE A 4 11.68 -4.58 53.81
C ILE A 4 12.34 -5.02 52.49
N ARG A 5 12.60 -6.32 52.27
CA ARG A 5 13.15 -6.82 50.99
C ARG A 5 12.09 -7.20 49.96
N TRP A 6 10.80 -7.12 50.28
CA TRP A 6 9.71 -7.59 49.40
C TRP A 6 9.05 -6.50 48.53
N ASN A 7 9.32 -5.21 48.79
CA ASN A 7 8.67 -4.11 48.07
C ASN A 7 9.47 -3.52 46.90
N CYS A 8 10.76 -3.85 46.75
CA CYS A 8 11.55 -3.34 45.62
C CYS A 8 11.46 -4.21 44.36
N MET A 9 11.03 -5.47 44.46
CA MET A 9 10.93 -6.39 43.32
C MET A 9 9.61 -6.27 42.53
N PHE A 10 8.54 -5.75 43.13
CA PHE A 10 7.23 -5.63 42.46
C PHE A 10 7.00 -4.28 41.77
N GLY A 11 7.71 -3.22 42.16
CA GLY A 11 7.54 -1.88 41.57
C GLY A 11 8.15 -1.71 40.18
N ILE A 12 9.10 -2.56 39.78
CA ILE A 12 9.80 -2.45 38.49
C ILE A 12 9.06 -3.22 37.38
N PHE A 13 8.27 -4.25 37.71
CA PHE A 13 7.57 -5.05 36.71
C PHE A 13 6.30 -4.41 36.13
N VAL A 14 5.69 -3.45 36.82
CA VAL A 14 4.41 -2.85 36.38
C VAL A 14 4.59 -1.67 35.43
N ILE A 15 5.76 -1.02 35.40
CA ILE A 15 5.99 0.17 34.55
C ILE A 15 6.42 -0.20 33.12
N LEU A 16 6.86 -1.45 32.87
CA LEU A 16 7.29 -1.90 31.53
C LEU A 16 6.15 -2.44 30.64
N ALA A 17 4.91 -2.53 31.15
CA ALA A 17 3.78 -3.08 30.41
C ALA A 17 2.92 -2.02 29.69
N THR A 18 3.30 -0.74 29.73
CA THR A 18 2.67 0.32 28.94
C THR A 18 3.49 0.61 27.69
N SER A 19 3.84 -0.42 26.93
CA SER A 19 4.10 -0.25 25.50
C SER A 19 2.73 -0.04 24.83
N THR A 20 2.25 1.20 24.83
CA THR A 20 1.20 1.60 23.90
C THR A 20 1.70 1.28 22.51
N PHE A 21 1.14 0.22 21.93
CA PHE A 21 1.23 -0.05 20.50
C PHE A 21 0.55 1.12 19.79
N GLY A 22 1.30 2.21 19.59
CA GLY A 22 0.98 3.14 18.52
C GLY A 22 1.15 2.35 17.24
N THR A 23 0.06 1.88 16.67
CA THR A 23 0.05 1.54 15.25
C THR A 23 0.28 2.86 14.54
N ASP A 24 1.55 3.17 14.25
CA ASP A 24 1.91 4.24 13.32
C ASP A 24 1.32 3.85 11.97
N THR A 25 0.06 4.23 11.72
CA THR A 25 -0.43 4.37 10.36
C THR A 25 0.38 5.50 9.77
N ILE A 26 1.46 5.14 9.08
CA ILE A 26 2.27 6.10 8.33
C ILE A 26 1.39 6.58 7.19
N TYR A 27 0.62 7.65 7.42
CA TYR A 27 0.00 8.45 6.37
C TYR A 27 1.15 9.11 5.60
N MET A 28 1.70 8.39 4.62
CA MET A 28 2.77 8.89 3.77
C MET A 28 2.16 9.94 2.84
N GLN A 29 2.57 11.20 3.04
CA GLN A 29 2.17 12.34 2.21
C GLN A 29 2.85 12.27 0.83
N CYS A 30 2.61 11.22 0.07
CA CYS A 30 3.10 11.12 -1.29
C CYS A 30 2.25 12.02 -2.21
N ASP A 31 2.86 12.70 -3.19
CA ASP A 31 2.12 13.54 -4.15
C ASP A 31 1.56 12.67 -5.32
N PRO A 32 0.23 12.51 -5.43
CA PRO A 32 -0.41 11.69 -6.47
C PRO A 32 -0.51 12.40 -7.83
N ASN A 33 -0.17 13.70 -7.92
CA ASN A 33 -0.26 14.46 -9.17
C ASN A 33 0.99 14.32 -10.06
N GLN A 34 2.00 13.54 -9.65
CA GLN A 34 3.22 13.32 -10.43
C GLN A 34 3.05 12.39 -11.65
N GLY A 35 1.81 11.96 -11.94
CA GLY A 35 1.48 11.19 -13.13
C GLY A 35 1.84 9.70 -13.02
N PRO A 36 1.20 8.85 -13.84
CA PRO A 36 1.21 7.39 -13.66
C PRO A 36 2.53 6.69 -13.96
N ASN A 37 3.52 7.40 -14.49
CA ASN A 37 4.82 6.87 -14.90
C ASN A 37 5.98 7.34 -14.03
N GLN A 38 5.73 8.16 -13.01
CA GLN A 38 6.73 8.46 -12.00
C GLN A 38 6.32 7.78 -10.70
N PRO A 39 7.04 6.74 -10.23
CA PRO A 39 6.99 6.46 -8.80
C PRO A 39 7.32 7.80 -8.14
N SER A 40 6.42 8.29 -7.28
CA SER A 40 6.70 9.46 -6.44
C SER A 40 7.88 9.06 -5.58
N ARG A 41 9.09 9.30 -6.10
CA ARG A 41 10.37 8.78 -5.59
C ARG A 41 10.70 9.31 -4.19
N VAL A 42 9.86 10.19 -3.66
CA VAL A 42 10.15 10.88 -2.42
C VAL A 42 9.64 10.10 -1.20
N ASP A 43 8.59 9.26 -1.28
CA ASP A 43 8.05 8.63 -0.05
C ASP A 43 7.63 7.15 -0.13
N CYS A 44 7.38 6.56 -1.30
CA CYS A 44 6.96 5.15 -1.35
C CYS A 44 8.17 4.18 -1.47
N PRO A 45 8.14 3.01 -0.79
CA PRO A 45 9.14 1.97 -0.97
C PRO A 45 9.27 1.49 -2.43
N ALA A 46 10.36 0.78 -2.73
CA ALA A 46 10.48 0.08 -4.01
C ALA A 46 9.28 -0.87 -4.20
N ASP A 47 8.77 -0.96 -5.43
CA ASP A 47 7.57 -1.74 -5.80
C ASP A 47 6.22 -1.20 -5.28
N TYR A 48 6.17 0.06 -4.84
CA TYR A 48 4.94 0.77 -4.48
C TYR A 48 4.76 2.03 -5.32
N CYS A 49 3.51 2.46 -5.48
CA CYS A 49 3.14 3.73 -6.09
C CYS A 49 2.22 4.53 -5.15
N CYS A 50 2.12 5.84 -5.39
CA CYS A 50 1.25 6.71 -4.61
C CYS A 50 -0.16 6.73 -5.23
N VAL A 51 -1.18 6.45 -4.43
CA VAL A 51 -2.59 6.50 -4.83
C VAL A 51 -3.40 7.37 -3.87
N LYS A 52 -4.54 7.87 -4.35
CA LYS A 52 -5.58 8.51 -3.55
C LYS A 52 -6.60 7.47 -3.13
N ASP A 53 -7.20 7.66 -1.96
CA ASP A 53 -8.40 6.91 -1.60
C ASP A 53 -9.58 7.36 -2.48
N GLU A 54 -10.36 6.39 -2.98
CA GLU A 54 -11.49 6.64 -3.87
C GLU A 54 -12.70 7.26 -3.14
N PHE A 55 -12.80 7.08 -1.82
CA PHE A 55 -13.89 7.58 -0.98
C PHE A 55 -13.50 8.87 -0.24
N ASP A 56 -12.24 9.00 0.19
CA ASP A 56 -11.67 10.22 0.78
C ASP A 56 -10.48 10.72 -0.04
N THR A 57 -10.76 11.53 -1.06
CA THR A 57 -9.74 12.08 -1.97
C THR A 57 -8.68 12.97 -1.30
N ASN A 58 -8.82 13.30 -0.01
CA ASN A 58 -7.79 13.98 0.77
C ASN A 58 -6.73 13.02 1.32
N GLN A 59 -7.00 11.72 1.33
CA GLN A 59 -6.08 10.68 1.79
C GLN A 59 -5.26 10.16 0.62
N VAL A 60 -3.95 10.09 0.85
CA VAL A 60 -2.96 9.51 -0.06
C VAL A 60 -2.19 8.44 0.69
N TYR A 61 -1.87 7.35 0.01
CA TYR A 61 -1.12 6.24 0.58
C TYR A 61 -0.32 5.51 -0.50
N CYS A 62 0.65 4.70 -0.06
CA CYS A 62 1.43 3.87 -0.95
C CYS A 62 0.73 2.52 -1.15
N GLU A 63 0.33 2.24 -2.38
CA GLU A 63 -0.21 0.94 -2.79
C GLU A 63 0.85 0.14 -3.54
N LYS A 64 0.76 -1.19 -3.49
CA LYS A 64 1.70 -2.09 -4.15
C LYS A 64 1.50 -2.07 -5.66
N ILE A 65 2.59 -2.02 -6.42
CA ILE A 65 2.57 -2.14 -7.89
C ILE A 65 2.13 -3.55 -8.29
N GLY A 66 1.17 -3.62 -9.22
CA GLY A 66 0.52 -4.86 -9.63
C GLY A 66 1.48 -5.86 -10.30
N GLN A 67 1.61 -7.04 -9.70
CA GLN A 67 2.37 -8.17 -10.23
C GLN A 67 1.49 -9.07 -11.11
N VAL A 68 2.08 -10.07 -11.76
CA VAL A 68 1.34 -11.02 -12.62
C VAL A 68 0.14 -11.62 -11.87
N GLY A 69 -1.04 -11.48 -12.47
CA GLY A 69 -2.31 -11.95 -11.91
C GLY A 69 -2.98 -11.01 -10.91
N GLU A 70 -2.29 -9.98 -10.40
CA GLU A 70 -2.89 -8.96 -9.54
C GLU A 70 -3.81 -8.02 -10.34
N ALA A 71 -4.71 -7.34 -9.63
CA ALA A 71 -5.68 -6.42 -10.24
C ALA A 71 -4.98 -5.18 -10.83
N CYS A 72 -5.58 -4.62 -11.86
CA CYS A 72 -5.08 -3.39 -12.49
C CYS A 72 -6.20 -2.64 -13.22
N THR A 73 -5.91 -1.41 -13.60
CA THR A 73 -6.74 -0.60 -14.50
C THR A 73 -6.08 -0.44 -15.86
N VAL A 74 -6.88 -0.55 -16.93
CA VAL A 74 -6.42 -0.48 -18.33
C VAL A 74 -6.01 0.95 -18.70
N GLN A 75 -6.64 1.93 -18.05
CA GLN A 75 -6.27 3.34 -18.15
C GLN A 75 -5.65 3.77 -16.82
N PRO A 76 -4.55 4.54 -16.84
CA PRO A 76 -3.95 5.00 -15.61
C PRO A 76 -4.90 5.90 -14.82
N THR A 77 -5.01 5.64 -13.52
CA THR A 77 -5.80 6.44 -12.58
C THR A 77 -4.90 6.97 -11.47
N VAL A 78 -5.42 7.88 -10.65
CA VAL A 78 -4.75 8.30 -9.40
C VAL A 78 -5.14 7.41 -8.22
N TYR A 79 -5.99 6.41 -8.44
CA TYR A 79 -6.59 5.58 -7.39
C TYR A 79 -6.01 4.16 -7.37
N ASP A 80 -5.35 3.73 -8.45
CA ASP A 80 -4.79 2.39 -8.60
C ASP A 80 -3.35 2.46 -9.09
N CYS A 81 -2.50 1.56 -8.57
CA CYS A 81 -1.16 1.39 -9.13
C CYS A 81 -1.15 0.73 -10.51
N PRO A 82 -0.18 1.10 -11.39
CA PRO A 82 0.04 0.41 -12.64
C PRO A 82 0.61 -0.99 -12.40
N CYS A 83 0.62 -1.82 -13.45
CA CYS A 83 1.36 -3.07 -13.42
C CYS A 83 2.88 -2.84 -13.38
N ALA A 84 3.62 -3.82 -12.86
CA ALA A 84 5.07 -3.79 -12.83
C ALA A 84 5.67 -3.66 -14.23
N THR A 85 6.92 -3.18 -14.29
CA THR A 85 7.60 -2.93 -15.57
C THR A 85 7.63 -4.19 -16.44
N GLY A 86 7.20 -4.06 -17.70
CA GLY A 86 7.13 -5.17 -18.65
C GLY A 86 5.81 -5.94 -18.63
N LEU A 87 4.94 -5.71 -17.64
CA LEU A 87 3.60 -6.30 -17.59
C LEU A 87 2.57 -5.40 -18.28
N THR A 88 1.49 -6.00 -18.76
CA THR A 88 0.37 -5.31 -19.41
C THR A 88 -0.93 -5.62 -18.68
N CYS A 89 -1.76 -4.60 -18.44
CA CYS A 89 -3.09 -4.79 -17.88
C CYS A 89 -4.06 -5.32 -18.94
N LYS A 90 -4.58 -6.54 -18.76
CA LYS A 90 -5.59 -7.13 -19.65
C LYS A 90 -6.98 -7.01 -19.02
N PRO A 91 -7.97 -6.42 -19.72
CA PRO A 91 -9.33 -6.31 -19.23
C PRO A 91 -9.91 -7.67 -18.80
N ASN A 92 -10.66 -7.70 -17.69
CA ASN A 92 -11.37 -8.90 -17.25
C ASN A 92 -12.50 -9.28 -18.22
N ILE A 93 -13.10 -8.27 -18.87
CA ILE A 93 -14.17 -8.44 -19.85
C ILE A 93 -13.79 -7.68 -21.11
N HIS A 94 -13.75 -8.37 -22.25
CA HIS A 94 -13.51 -7.80 -23.55
C HIS A 94 -14.52 -8.39 -24.55
N THR A 95 -15.53 -7.61 -24.89
CA THR A 95 -16.60 -7.98 -25.84
C THR A 95 -16.67 -6.94 -26.97
N ALA A 96 -17.45 -7.23 -28.02
CA ALA A 96 -17.63 -6.30 -29.13
C ALA A 96 -18.26 -4.95 -28.75
N VAL A 97 -19.00 -4.89 -27.64
CA VAL A 97 -19.77 -3.70 -27.21
C VAL A 97 -19.21 -3.06 -25.93
N PHE A 98 -18.36 -3.78 -25.19
CA PHE A 98 -17.88 -3.34 -23.89
C PHE A 98 -16.50 -3.91 -23.57
N VAL A 99 -15.62 -3.05 -23.10
CA VAL A 99 -14.30 -3.39 -22.56
C VAL A 99 -14.25 -2.88 -21.11
N SER A 100 -13.95 -3.77 -20.17
CA SER A 100 -13.82 -3.37 -18.77
C SER A 100 -12.58 -2.50 -18.59
N MET A 101 -12.71 -1.45 -17.78
CA MET A 101 -11.56 -0.67 -17.32
C MET A 101 -10.71 -1.43 -16.31
N PHE A 102 -11.27 -2.47 -15.68
CA PHE A 102 -10.58 -3.29 -14.69
C PHE A 102 -10.10 -4.60 -15.31
N GLY A 103 -8.91 -5.02 -14.91
CA GLY A 103 -8.21 -6.14 -15.48
C GLY A 103 -7.31 -6.85 -14.48
N ARG A 104 -6.39 -7.64 -15.03
CA ARG A 104 -5.26 -8.20 -14.29
C ARG A 104 -3.96 -7.99 -15.06
N CYS A 105 -2.84 -7.92 -14.34
CA CYS A 105 -1.54 -7.80 -14.97
C CYS A 105 -1.10 -9.13 -15.59
N PHE A 106 -0.60 -9.10 -16.82
CA PHE A 106 -0.08 -10.26 -17.53
C PHE A 106 1.30 -9.96 -18.09
N ASP A 107 2.15 -10.98 -18.12
CA ASP A 107 3.40 -10.92 -18.86
C ASP A 107 3.12 -11.25 -20.33
N PRO A 108 3.28 -10.30 -21.28
CA PRO A 108 3.06 -10.56 -22.70
C PRO A 108 4.08 -11.53 -23.30
N ASN A 109 5.17 -11.85 -22.59
CA ASN A 109 6.20 -12.79 -23.02
C ASN A 109 6.08 -14.17 -22.37
N SER A 110 5.12 -14.37 -21.45
CA SER A 110 4.86 -15.69 -20.87
C SER A 110 4.07 -16.55 -21.85
N PRO A 111 4.54 -17.77 -22.17
CA PRO A 111 3.84 -18.71 -23.07
C PRO A 111 2.52 -19.22 -22.50
#